data_AF-A0A829R9Q0-F1
#
_entry.id   AF-A0A829R9Q0-F1
#
_cell.length_a   1.000
_cell.length_b   1.000
_cell.length_c   1.000
_cell.angle_alpha   90.00
_cell.angle_beta   90.00
_cell.angle_gamma   90.00
#
_symmetry.space_group_name_H-M   'P 1'
#
loop_
_entity.id
_entity.type
_entity.pdbx_description
1 polymer ?
#
loop_
_entity_poly.entity_id
_entity_poly.type
_entity_poly.pdbx_seq_one_letter_code
_entity_poly.pdbx_strand_id
1 'polypeptide(L)'
;MSEWQQKWQAWRDMTVAMQTEIKTEAAEKVKSHLLASEFEQAIQVIHETEALVAELDLTEKWAHLERKLADFSSTMKAESKPFQAGQLSQIEEQRKEAPKGFAAETVKEEAKQLLAARDFSFVGETDTYIHFVKASRNYYLNLFHPAKEKDELRQELEAMRQYKNIGWICRNQNESAEAKKIIDEWLEELEPAKKKFLTMNLAVITEMKANPAMTFQ
;
A
#
# COMPACT_ATOMS: atom_id res chain seq x y z
N MET A 1 -1.93 29.60 6.69
CA MET A 1 -1.48 28.21 6.84
C MET A 1 -2.49 27.31 6.16
N SER A 2 -2.05 26.31 5.41
CA SER A 2 -2.96 25.38 4.73
C SER A 2 -3.70 24.51 5.75
N GLU A 3 -4.92 24.08 5.44
CA GLU A 3 -5.75 23.25 6.34
C GLU A 3 -5.03 21.97 6.82
N TRP A 4 -4.17 21.40 5.97
CA TRP A 4 -3.37 20.23 6.33
C TRP A 4 -2.30 20.56 7.39
N GLN A 5 -1.69 21.75 7.36
CA GLN A 5 -0.70 22.18 8.37
C GLN A 5 -1.34 22.37 9.74
N GLN A 6 -2.59 22.85 9.78
CA GLN A 6 -3.33 23.01 11.03
C GLN A 6 -3.76 21.66 11.61
N LYS A 7 -4.28 20.74 10.77
CA LYS A 7 -4.61 19.38 11.20
C LYS A 7 -3.36 18.63 11.69
N TRP A 8 -2.22 18.87 11.03
CA TRP A 8 -0.93 18.29 11.41
C TRP A 8 -0.43 18.82 12.75
N GLN A 9 -0.49 20.13 12.98
CA GLN A 9 -0.09 20.72 14.26
C GLN A 9 -0.99 20.22 15.41
N ALA A 10 -2.30 20.20 15.21
CA ALA A 10 -3.25 19.70 16.21
C ALA A 10 -2.99 18.23 16.60
N TRP A 11 -2.61 17.40 15.63
CA TRP A 11 -2.29 16.01 15.88
C TRP A 11 -0.96 15.82 16.63
N ARG A 12 0.06 16.65 16.35
CA ARG A 12 1.30 16.67 17.15
C ARG A 12 1.05 17.09 18.59
N ASP A 13 0.30 18.18 18.77
CA ASP A 13 -0.02 18.70 20.09
C ASP A 13 -0.80 17.67 20.92
N MET A 14 -1.72 16.93 20.29
CA MET A 14 -2.45 15.81 20.90
C MET A 14 -1.53 14.65 21.30
N THR A 15 -0.54 14.29 20.47
CA THR A 15 0.39 13.20 20.77
C THR A 15 1.31 13.55 21.96
N VAL A 16 1.78 14.81 22.02
CA VAL A 16 2.58 15.32 23.14
C VAL A 16 1.75 15.37 24.43
N ALA A 17 0.49 15.80 24.35
CA ALA A 17 -0.44 15.78 25.48
C ALA A 17 -0.65 14.35 26.00
N MET A 18 -0.86 13.38 25.11
CA MET A 18 -1.06 11.97 25.47
C MET A 18 0.20 11.36 26.14
N GLN A 19 1.39 11.66 25.62
CA GLN A 19 2.64 11.25 26.28
C GLN A 19 2.81 11.85 27.68
N THR A 20 2.41 13.12 27.85
CA THR A 20 2.48 13.81 29.15
C THR A 20 1.50 13.19 30.14
N GLU A 21 0.29 12.85 29.69
CA GLU A 21 -0.75 12.21 30.51
C GLU A 21 -0.32 10.80 30.96
N ILE A 22 0.21 9.98 30.04
CA ILE A 22 0.73 8.63 30.34
C ILE A 22 1.85 8.68 31.39
N LYS A 23 2.80 9.60 31.24
CA LYS A 23 3.89 9.80 32.22
C LYS A 23 3.36 10.27 33.58
N THR A 24 2.32 11.11 33.59
CA THR A 24 1.72 11.61 34.83
C THR A 24 0.96 10.51 35.57
N GLU A 25 0.17 9.72 34.86
CA GLU A 25 -0.57 8.59 35.44
C GLU A 25 0.39 7.50 35.96
N ALA A 26 1.44 7.20 35.20
CA ALA A 26 2.49 6.29 35.63
C ALA A 26 3.22 6.78 36.88
N ALA A 27 3.55 8.08 36.96
CA ALA A 27 4.19 8.66 38.15
C ALA A 27 3.33 8.53 39.41
N GLU A 28 2.01 8.73 39.31
CA GLU A 28 1.10 8.51 40.45
C GLU A 28 0.96 7.02 40.81
N LYS A 29 0.95 6.10 39.83
CA LYS A 29 0.96 4.65 40.10
C LYS A 29 2.25 4.19 40.77
N VAL A 30 3.40 4.64 40.28
CA VAL A 30 4.72 4.36 40.88
C VAL A 30 4.77 4.88 42.31
N LYS A 31 4.31 6.10 42.55
CA LYS A 31 4.22 6.70 43.89
C LYS A 31 3.31 5.90 44.82
N SER A 32 2.17 5.41 44.34
CA SER A 32 1.28 4.54 45.12
C SER A 32 1.96 3.23 45.53
N HIS A 33 2.64 2.55 44.60
CA HIS A 33 3.37 1.32 44.91
C HIS A 33 4.58 1.55 45.82
N LEU A 34 5.29 2.68 45.67
CA LEU A 34 6.37 3.06 46.59
C LEU A 34 5.87 3.32 48.02
N LEU A 35 4.71 3.99 48.17
CA LEU A 35 4.07 4.19 49.48
C LEU A 35 3.59 2.86 50.10
N ALA A 36 3.27 1.87 49.27
CA ALA A 36 2.91 0.51 49.69
C ALA A 36 4.13 -0.42 49.91
N SER A 37 5.36 0.06 49.71
CA SER A 37 6.61 -0.75 49.74
C SER A 37 6.67 -1.87 48.69
N GLU A 38 5.90 -1.76 47.60
CA GLU A 38 5.83 -2.71 46.49
C GLU A 38 6.83 -2.32 45.39
N PHE A 39 8.12 -2.37 45.72
CA PHE A 39 9.19 -1.88 44.85
C PHE A 39 9.29 -2.61 43.49
N GLU A 40 9.03 -3.92 43.44
CA GLU A 40 9.03 -4.69 42.18
C GLU A 40 7.91 -4.22 41.24
N GLN A 41 6.72 -3.92 41.79
CA GLN A 41 5.59 -3.43 41.02
C GLN A 41 5.83 -1.99 40.53
N ALA A 42 6.46 -1.15 41.36
CA ALA A 42 6.89 0.18 40.94
C ALA A 42 7.89 0.14 39.77
N ILE A 43 8.87 -0.78 39.81
CA ILE A 43 9.84 -0.99 38.71
C ILE A 43 9.14 -1.51 37.46
N GLN A 44 8.16 -2.41 37.61
CA GLN A 44 7.40 -2.92 36.47
C GLN A 44 6.58 -1.82 35.78
N VAL A 45 5.90 -0.96 36.54
CA VAL A 45 5.16 0.19 35.98
C VAL A 45 6.09 1.15 35.25
N ILE A 46 7.33 1.37 35.74
CA ILE A 46 8.33 2.19 35.05
C ILE A 46 8.69 1.57 33.69
N HIS A 47 9.03 0.27 33.63
CA HIS A 47 9.37 -0.39 32.37
C HIS A 47 8.21 -0.44 31.37
N GLU A 48 6.99 -0.70 31.85
CA GLU A 48 5.78 -0.69 31.00
C GLU A 48 5.51 0.71 30.43
N THR A 49 5.73 1.74 31.23
CA THR A 49 5.59 3.14 30.80
C THR A 49 6.69 3.54 29.82
N GLU A 50 7.93 3.10 30.03
CA GLU A 50 9.03 3.33 29.09
C GLU A 50 8.77 2.67 27.73
N ALA A 51 8.25 1.44 27.73
CA ALA A 51 7.86 0.75 26.51
C ALA A 51 6.72 1.47 25.76
N LEU A 52 5.66 1.88 26.47
CA LEU A 52 4.55 2.64 25.88
C LEU A 52 4.98 4.00 25.35
N VAL A 53 5.84 4.71 26.08
CA VAL A 53 6.40 5.99 25.65
C VAL A 53 7.30 5.81 24.44
N ALA A 54 8.10 4.75 24.36
CA ALA A 54 8.94 4.43 23.20
C ALA A 54 8.13 4.06 21.95
N GLU A 55 7.00 3.35 22.11
CA GLU A 55 6.06 3.09 21.02
C GLU A 55 5.38 4.39 20.52
N LEU A 56 5.10 5.31 21.44
CA LEU A 56 4.57 6.64 21.15
C LEU A 56 5.64 7.65 20.74
N ASP A 57 6.93 7.33 20.87
CA ASP A 57 8.04 8.20 20.47
C ASP A 57 8.22 8.16 18.96
N LEU A 58 7.21 8.67 18.30
CA LEU A 58 7.18 8.89 16.87
C LEU A 58 8.07 10.09 16.50
N THR A 59 8.70 10.78 17.45
CA THR A 59 9.49 12.00 17.26
C THR A 59 10.67 11.77 16.29
N GLU A 60 11.37 10.64 16.39
CA GLU A 60 12.44 10.29 15.44
C GLU A 60 11.90 9.93 14.04
N LYS A 61 10.81 9.16 13.99
CA LYS A 61 10.13 8.80 12.74
C LYS A 61 9.55 10.06 12.05
N TRP A 62 9.12 11.05 12.84
CA TRP A 62 8.58 12.32 12.37
C TRP A 62 9.67 13.29 11.92
N ALA A 63 10.75 13.44 12.67
CA ALA A 63 11.89 14.24 12.25
C ALA A 63 12.47 13.73 10.91
N HIS A 64 12.44 12.42 10.69
CA HIS A 64 12.81 11.79 9.42
C HIS A 64 11.82 12.11 8.28
N LEU A 65 10.52 12.04 8.55
CA LEU A 65 9.49 12.38 7.57
C LEU A 65 9.45 13.87 7.23
N GLU A 66 9.66 14.75 8.21
CA GLU A 66 9.78 16.19 7.99
C GLU A 66 11.03 16.55 7.17
N ARG A 67 12.16 15.86 7.42
CA ARG A 67 13.35 15.99 6.56
C ARG A 67 13.05 15.57 5.12
N LYS A 68 12.43 14.41 4.91
CA LYS A 68 12.04 13.95 3.57
C LYS A 68 11.07 14.90 2.88
N LEU A 69 10.12 15.48 3.61
CA LEU A 69 9.15 16.43 3.06
C LEU A 69 9.82 17.77 2.70
N ALA A 70 10.75 18.25 3.53
CA ALA A 70 11.56 19.44 3.28
C ALA A 70 12.49 19.24 2.08
N ASP A 71 13.16 18.08 2.00
CA ASP A 71 14.00 17.70 0.87
C ASP A 71 13.16 17.65 -0.41
N PHE A 72 11.98 17.01 -0.39
CA PHE A 72 11.07 16.96 -1.53
C PHE A 72 10.60 18.36 -1.97
N SER A 73 10.20 19.22 -1.02
CA SER A 73 9.79 20.60 -1.32
C SER A 73 10.94 21.47 -1.84
N SER A 74 12.17 21.25 -1.35
CA SER A 74 13.35 21.97 -1.81
C SER A 74 13.76 21.53 -3.22
N THR A 75 13.67 20.23 -3.50
CA THR A 75 13.90 19.65 -4.84
C THR A 75 12.88 20.21 -5.85
N MET A 76 11.59 20.22 -5.50
CA MET A 76 10.52 20.84 -6.31
C MET A 76 10.77 22.33 -6.58
N LYS A 77 11.30 23.08 -5.62
CA LYS A 77 11.64 24.51 -5.78
C LYS A 77 12.92 24.76 -6.57
N ALA A 78 13.89 23.84 -6.50
CA ALA A 78 15.13 23.92 -7.25
C ALA A 78 14.96 23.50 -8.73
N GLU A 79 14.04 22.57 -9.00
CA GLU A 79 13.70 22.10 -10.35
C GLU A 79 12.59 22.92 -11.02
N SER A 80 11.89 23.79 -10.29
CA SER A 80 10.90 24.70 -10.86
C SER A 80 11.54 25.83 -11.67
N LYS A 81 11.93 25.53 -12.92
CA LYS A 81 11.93 26.54 -13.97
C LYS A 81 10.51 27.11 -14.08
N PRO A 82 10.34 28.42 -14.32
CA PRO A 82 9.02 29.01 -14.48
C PRO A 82 8.28 28.26 -15.59
N PHE A 83 7.13 27.70 -15.24
CA PHE A 83 6.25 26.96 -16.12
C PHE A 83 5.88 27.84 -17.32
N GLN A 84 6.37 27.47 -18.51
CA GLN A 84 5.95 28.11 -19.75
C GLN A 84 4.80 27.30 -20.34
N ALA A 85 3.66 27.95 -20.62
CA ALA A 85 2.48 27.29 -21.18
C ALA A 85 2.75 26.52 -22.51
N GLY A 86 3.87 26.80 -23.19
CA GLY A 86 4.33 26.02 -24.34
C GLY A 86 4.88 24.62 -24.01
N GLN A 87 5.17 24.32 -22.74
CA GLN A 87 5.58 22.98 -22.30
C GLN A 87 4.39 22.01 -22.22
N LEU A 88 3.15 22.50 -22.11
CA LEU A 88 1.95 21.67 -22.23
C LEU A 88 1.81 21.08 -23.64
N SER A 89 2.22 21.82 -24.67
CA SER A 89 2.16 21.34 -26.06
C SER A 89 3.12 20.16 -26.31
N GLN A 90 4.27 20.11 -25.62
CA GLN A 90 5.21 18.98 -25.71
C GLN A 90 4.80 17.79 -24.83
N ILE A 91 4.07 18.02 -23.73
CA ILE A 91 3.54 16.94 -22.87
C ILE A 91 2.31 16.28 -23.51
N GLU A 92 1.48 17.02 -24.26
CA GLU A 92 0.44 16.41 -25.09
C GLU A 92 1.03 15.50 -26.18
N GLU A 93 2.21 15.82 -26.70
CA GLU A 93 2.88 15.02 -27.73
C GLU A 93 3.73 13.85 -27.17
N GLN A 94 3.97 13.81 -25.85
CA GLN A 94 4.69 12.73 -25.17
C GLN A 94 3.87 11.91 -24.16
N ARG A 95 2.57 12.23 -23.98
CA ARG A 95 1.63 11.13 -23.68
C ARG A 95 1.70 10.21 -24.90
N LYS A 96 2.46 9.12 -24.78
CA LYS A 96 2.09 7.90 -25.51
C LYS A 96 0.62 7.70 -25.17
N GLU A 97 -0.25 8.11 -26.09
CA GLU A 97 -1.65 7.71 -26.07
C GLU A 97 -1.61 6.23 -25.71
N ALA A 98 -2.26 5.84 -24.61
CA ALA A 98 -2.56 4.44 -24.37
C ALA A 98 -3.06 3.91 -25.72
N PRO A 99 -2.48 2.81 -26.25
CA PRO A 99 -2.74 2.40 -27.63
C PRO A 99 -4.25 2.44 -27.84
N LYS A 100 -4.70 3.28 -28.79
CA LYS A 100 -6.12 3.51 -29.07
C LYS A 100 -6.84 2.17 -29.07
N GLY A 101 -7.59 1.89 -28.00
CA GLY A 101 -8.20 0.57 -27.76
C GLY A 101 -8.00 -0.06 -26.37
N PHE A 102 -7.15 0.48 -25.47
CA PHE A 102 -7.10 -0.02 -24.08
C PHE A 102 -8.19 0.63 -23.20
N ALA A 103 -9.40 0.09 -23.26
CA ALA A 103 -10.50 0.52 -22.40
C ALA A 103 -10.37 -0.10 -20.99
N ALA A 104 -9.41 0.37 -20.20
CA ALA A 104 -9.10 -0.15 -18.86
C ALA A 104 -10.35 -0.33 -18.00
N GLU A 105 -11.25 0.66 -18.01
CA GLU A 105 -12.49 0.60 -17.23
C GLU A 105 -13.48 -0.45 -17.72
N THR A 106 -13.58 -0.66 -19.04
CA THR A 106 -14.40 -1.74 -19.59
C THR A 106 -13.87 -3.10 -19.14
N VAL A 107 -12.55 -3.27 -19.12
CA VAL A 107 -11.90 -4.51 -18.72
C VAL A 107 -12.06 -4.78 -17.22
N LYS A 108 -11.97 -3.73 -16.39
CA LYS A 108 -12.20 -3.81 -14.94
C LYS A 108 -13.65 -4.18 -14.62
N GLU A 109 -14.62 -3.51 -15.22
CA GLU A 109 -16.05 -3.81 -15.01
C GLU A 109 -16.40 -5.23 -15.47
N GLU A 110 -15.85 -5.65 -16.61
CA GLU A 110 -16.02 -7.01 -17.10
C GLU A 110 -15.40 -8.06 -16.17
N ALA A 111 -14.21 -7.79 -15.63
CA ALA A 111 -13.58 -8.65 -14.64
C ALA A 111 -14.41 -8.71 -13.34
N LYS A 112 -14.93 -7.59 -12.84
CA LYS A 112 -15.79 -7.54 -11.64
C LYS A 112 -17.03 -8.42 -11.82
N GLN A 113 -17.70 -8.34 -12.97
CA GLN A 113 -18.88 -9.17 -13.25
C GLN A 113 -18.56 -10.66 -13.31
N LEU A 114 -17.48 -11.04 -14.01
CA LEU A 114 -17.06 -12.43 -14.15
C LEU A 114 -16.56 -13.04 -12.83
N LEU A 115 -15.93 -12.24 -11.98
CA LEU A 115 -15.49 -12.62 -10.64
C LEU A 115 -16.67 -12.75 -9.68
N ALA A 116 -17.63 -11.83 -9.72
CA ALA A 116 -18.86 -11.90 -8.94
C ALA A 116 -19.65 -13.18 -9.22
N ALA A 117 -19.69 -13.62 -10.49
CA ALA A 117 -20.30 -14.90 -10.87
C ALA A 117 -19.59 -16.15 -10.29
N ARG A 118 -18.43 -15.98 -9.64
CA ARG A 118 -17.58 -17.03 -9.05
C ARG A 118 -17.40 -16.87 -7.53
N ASP A 119 -18.38 -16.25 -6.88
CA ASP A 119 -18.44 -15.99 -5.43
C ASP A 119 -17.37 -15.01 -4.91
N PHE A 120 -16.77 -14.19 -5.78
CA PHE A 120 -15.94 -13.08 -5.32
C PHE A 120 -16.81 -11.87 -5.00
N SER A 121 -16.73 -11.40 -3.77
CA SER A 121 -17.34 -10.14 -3.35
C SER A 121 -16.35 -9.01 -3.59
N PHE A 122 -16.75 -8.00 -4.37
CA PHE A 122 -15.98 -6.79 -4.53
C PHE A 122 -16.00 -5.98 -3.23
N VAL A 123 -14.83 -5.52 -2.79
CA VAL A 123 -14.68 -4.69 -1.57
C VAL A 123 -14.34 -3.25 -1.93
N GLY A 124 -13.42 -3.06 -2.88
CA GLY A 124 -12.94 -1.74 -3.26
C GLY A 124 -11.89 -1.79 -4.35
N GLU A 125 -11.52 -0.60 -4.84
CA GLU A 125 -10.52 -0.42 -5.87
C GLU A 125 -9.60 0.73 -5.44
N THR A 126 -8.31 0.56 -5.70
CA THR A 126 -7.29 1.58 -5.53
C THR A 126 -6.71 1.94 -6.90
N ASP A 127 -5.82 2.94 -6.96
CA ASP A 127 -5.14 3.31 -8.20
C ASP A 127 -4.28 2.17 -8.78
N THR A 128 -3.95 1.16 -7.97
CA THR A 128 -3.05 0.05 -8.34
C THR A 128 -3.76 -1.28 -8.48
N TYR A 129 -4.60 -1.67 -7.51
CA TYR A 129 -5.26 -2.99 -7.47
C TYR A 129 -6.76 -2.92 -7.23
N ILE A 130 -7.44 -3.99 -7.61
CA ILE A 130 -8.84 -4.28 -7.26
C ILE A 130 -8.87 -5.32 -6.14
N HIS A 131 -9.64 -5.05 -5.08
CA HIS A 131 -9.78 -5.90 -3.90
C HIS A 131 -11.08 -6.71 -3.94
N PHE A 132 -10.92 -8.04 -3.86
CA PHE A 132 -12.01 -9.00 -3.76
C PHE A 132 -11.89 -9.88 -2.50
N VAL A 133 -13.01 -10.43 -2.06
CA VAL A 133 -13.08 -11.42 -0.99
C VAL A 133 -13.79 -12.67 -1.48
N LYS A 134 -13.19 -13.85 -1.25
CA LYS A 134 -13.81 -15.15 -1.48
C LYS A 134 -13.45 -16.12 -0.36
N ALA A 135 -14.46 -16.80 0.20
CA ALA A 135 -14.28 -17.76 1.29
C ALA A 135 -13.38 -17.23 2.44
N SER A 136 -13.64 -15.98 2.86
CA SER A 136 -12.88 -15.27 3.90
C SER A 136 -11.39 -14.99 3.59
N ARG A 137 -10.99 -15.08 2.32
CA ARG A 137 -9.64 -14.72 1.85
C ARG A 137 -9.71 -13.44 1.01
N ASN A 138 -8.75 -12.54 1.23
CA ASN A 138 -8.58 -11.30 0.47
C ASN A 138 -7.72 -11.54 -0.77
N TYR A 139 -8.16 -11.04 -1.91
CA TYR A 139 -7.49 -11.12 -3.21
C TYR A 139 -7.25 -9.72 -3.76
N TYR A 140 -6.01 -9.43 -4.16
CA TYR A 140 -5.58 -8.13 -4.67
C TYR A 140 -5.05 -8.31 -6.08
N LEU A 141 -5.78 -7.84 -7.08
CA LEU A 141 -5.45 -8.08 -8.49
C LEU A 141 -5.26 -6.76 -9.24
N ASN A 142 -4.12 -6.58 -9.93
CA ASN A 142 -3.94 -5.44 -10.84
C ASN A 142 -4.40 -5.79 -12.24
N LEU A 143 -4.73 -4.76 -13.01
CA LEU A 143 -4.95 -4.93 -14.44
C LEU A 143 -3.61 -5.02 -15.18
N PHE A 144 -3.38 -6.14 -15.87
CA PHE A 144 -2.19 -6.28 -16.69
C PHE A 144 -2.25 -5.34 -17.90
N HIS A 145 -1.21 -4.52 -18.08
CA HIS A 145 -1.12 -3.58 -19.18
C HIS A 145 0.09 -3.93 -20.06
N PRO A 146 -0.10 -4.49 -21.27
CA PRO A 146 1.00 -4.98 -22.10
C PRO A 146 1.93 -3.87 -22.63
N ALA A 147 1.50 -2.61 -22.59
CA ALA A 147 2.36 -1.48 -22.97
C ALA A 147 3.24 -0.93 -21.82
N LYS A 148 3.07 -1.43 -20.58
CA LYS A 148 3.94 -1.03 -19.46
C LYS A 148 5.29 -1.72 -19.58
N GLU A 149 6.34 -1.04 -19.13
CA GLU A 149 7.67 -1.65 -19.07
C GLU A 149 7.70 -2.72 -17.98
N LYS A 150 8.55 -3.74 -18.17
CA LYS A 150 8.65 -4.87 -17.22
C LYS A 150 8.99 -4.42 -15.81
N ASP A 151 9.81 -3.39 -15.67
CA ASP A 151 10.22 -2.85 -14.37
C ASP A 151 9.04 -2.20 -13.64
N GLU A 152 8.12 -1.53 -14.36
CA GLU A 152 6.90 -0.98 -13.77
C GLU A 152 5.98 -2.11 -13.27
N LEU A 153 5.82 -3.17 -14.06
CA LEU A 153 5.04 -4.34 -13.67
C LEU A 153 5.67 -5.07 -12.46
N ARG A 154 7.00 -5.09 -12.35
CA ARG A 154 7.70 -5.62 -11.17
C ARG A 154 7.48 -4.76 -9.92
N GLN A 155 7.53 -3.44 -10.05
CA GLN A 155 7.27 -2.53 -8.92
C GLN A 155 5.86 -2.71 -8.34
N GLU A 156 4.88 -2.97 -9.21
CA GLU A 156 3.51 -3.29 -8.79
C GLU A 156 3.44 -4.57 -7.94
N LEU A 157 4.16 -5.62 -8.33
CA LEU A 157 4.25 -6.86 -7.55
C LEU A 157 4.94 -6.62 -6.19
N GLU A 158 6.02 -5.84 -6.18
CA GLU A 158 6.75 -5.52 -4.96
C GLU A 158 5.89 -4.72 -3.96
N ALA A 159 5.08 -3.78 -4.45
CA ALA A 159 4.13 -3.02 -3.63
C ALA A 159 3.04 -3.91 -3.00
N MET A 160 2.69 -5.01 -3.67
CA MET A 160 1.70 -5.98 -3.20
C MET A 160 2.29 -7.12 -2.36
N ARG A 161 3.62 -7.20 -2.18
CA ARG A 161 4.32 -8.28 -1.47
C ARG A 161 3.84 -8.53 -0.03
N GLN A 162 3.27 -7.51 0.61
CA GLN A 162 2.70 -7.61 1.96
C GLN A 162 1.41 -8.44 2.03
N TYR A 163 0.75 -8.67 0.90
CA TYR A 163 -0.51 -9.41 0.82
C TYR A 163 -0.29 -10.86 0.43
N LYS A 164 -1.19 -11.74 0.88
CA LYS A 164 -1.09 -13.19 0.64
C LYS A 164 -1.54 -13.61 -0.76
N ASN A 165 -2.72 -13.18 -1.21
CA ASN A 165 -3.27 -13.56 -2.52
C ASN A 165 -3.22 -12.36 -3.45
N ILE A 166 -2.25 -12.36 -4.36
CA ILE A 166 -1.99 -11.24 -5.27
C ILE A 166 -1.97 -11.74 -6.71
N GLY A 167 -2.01 -10.82 -7.68
CA GLY A 167 -1.73 -11.18 -9.07
C GLY A 167 -2.39 -10.24 -10.06
N TRP A 168 -2.76 -10.77 -11.23
CA TRP A 168 -3.14 -9.96 -12.38
C TRP A 168 -4.41 -10.42 -13.08
N ILE A 169 -5.16 -9.44 -13.58
CA ILE A 169 -6.26 -9.60 -14.52
C ILE A 169 -5.71 -9.36 -15.92
N CYS A 170 -5.74 -10.40 -16.75
CA CYS A 170 -5.27 -10.40 -18.13
C CYS A 170 -6.48 -10.51 -19.07
N ARG A 171 -6.42 -9.88 -20.24
CA ARG A 171 -7.52 -9.95 -21.21
C ARG A 171 -7.50 -11.26 -21.98
N ASN A 172 -6.30 -11.73 -22.33
CA ASN A 172 -6.10 -12.90 -23.18
C ASN A 172 -4.95 -13.79 -22.66
N GLN A 173 -4.79 -14.97 -23.26
CA GLN A 173 -3.74 -15.93 -22.89
C GLN A 173 -2.32 -15.42 -23.14
N ASN A 174 -2.11 -14.55 -24.14
CA ASN A 174 -0.78 -14.00 -24.43
C ASN A 174 -0.33 -13.07 -23.29
N GLU A 175 -1.22 -12.18 -22.85
CA GLU A 175 -1.00 -11.31 -21.69
C GLU A 175 -0.80 -12.14 -20.43
N SER A 176 -1.56 -13.23 -20.24
CA SER A 176 -1.37 -14.14 -19.11
C SER A 176 -0.01 -14.84 -19.13
N ALA A 177 0.50 -15.22 -20.30
CA ALA A 177 1.81 -15.86 -20.43
C ALA A 177 2.94 -14.88 -20.12
N GLU A 178 2.81 -13.63 -20.56
CA GLU A 178 3.77 -12.56 -20.27
C GLU A 178 3.75 -12.18 -18.77
N ALA A 179 2.55 -12.00 -18.23
CA ALA A 179 2.30 -11.84 -16.80
C ALA A 179 2.97 -12.96 -15.99
N LYS A 180 2.70 -14.21 -16.36
CA LYS A 180 3.28 -15.37 -15.68
C LYS A 180 4.81 -15.35 -15.70
N LYS A 181 5.41 -15.02 -16.85
CA LYS A 181 6.88 -14.93 -16.96
C LYS A 181 7.46 -13.89 -16.00
N ILE A 182 6.85 -12.71 -15.91
CA ILE A 182 7.32 -11.64 -15.02
C ILE A 182 7.16 -12.05 -13.55
N ILE A 183 6.04 -12.69 -13.21
CA ILE A 183 5.79 -13.23 -11.86
C ILE A 183 6.84 -14.29 -11.51
N ASP A 184 7.10 -15.24 -12.39
CA ASP A 184 8.05 -16.32 -12.15
C ASP A 184 9.46 -15.77 -11.96
N GLU A 185 9.89 -14.83 -12.81
CA GLU A 185 11.17 -14.12 -12.64
C GLU A 185 11.27 -13.39 -11.30
N TRP A 186 10.21 -12.67 -10.89
CA TRP A 186 10.18 -11.99 -9.58
C TRP A 186 10.19 -12.96 -8.40
N LEU A 187 9.49 -14.10 -8.51
CA LEU A 187 9.47 -15.16 -7.49
C LEU A 187 10.82 -15.88 -7.34
N GLU A 188 11.72 -15.82 -8.32
CA GLU A 188 13.08 -16.35 -8.22
C GLU A 188 14.00 -15.44 -7.41
N GLU A 189 13.77 -14.13 -7.45
CA GLU A 189 14.54 -13.12 -6.72
C GLU A 189 14.13 -13.01 -5.24
N LEU A 190 12.97 -13.57 -4.88
CA LEU A 190 12.44 -13.52 -3.52
C LEU A 190 13.02 -14.60 -2.60
N GLU A 191 13.25 -14.22 -1.34
CA GLU A 191 13.64 -15.15 -0.29
C GLU A 191 12.63 -16.31 -0.15
N PRO A 192 13.08 -17.57 0.04
CA PRO A 192 12.21 -18.75 0.08
C PRO A 192 11.09 -18.68 1.11
N ALA A 193 11.33 -18.03 2.25
CA ALA A 193 10.34 -17.85 3.31
C ALA A 193 9.16 -16.99 2.84
N LYS A 194 9.43 -15.95 2.06
CA LYS A 194 8.41 -15.02 1.55
C LYS A 194 7.67 -15.62 0.35
N LYS A 195 8.39 -16.35 -0.51
CA LYS A 195 7.80 -17.12 -1.62
C LYS A 195 6.71 -18.10 -1.14
N LYS A 196 6.93 -18.79 -0.02
CA LYS A 196 5.94 -19.73 0.57
C LYS A 196 4.68 -19.06 1.11
N PHE A 197 4.73 -17.76 1.39
CA PHE A 197 3.59 -17.01 1.94
C PHE A 197 2.68 -16.45 0.85
N LEU A 198 3.18 -16.29 -0.39
CA LEU A 198 2.47 -15.71 -1.51
C LEU A 198 1.68 -16.76 -2.29
N THR A 199 0.51 -16.36 -2.79
CA THR A 199 -0.30 -17.11 -3.75
C THR A 199 -0.57 -16.18 -4.93
N MET A 200 0.02 -16.51 -6.08
CA MET A 200 -0.12 -15.74 -7.31
C MET A 200 -1.33 -16.20 -8.09
N ASN A 201 -2.21 -15.26 -8.47
CA ASN A 201 -3.46 -15.55 -9.17
C ASN A 201 -3.46 -14.84 -10.52
N LEU A 202 -3.78 -15.56 -11.59
CA LEU A 202 -3.95 -14.98 -12.92
C LEU A 202 -5.41 -15.15 -13.37
N ALA A 203 -6.08 -14.03 -13.59
CA ALA A 203 -7.47 -13.99 -14.04
C ALA A 203 -7.51 -13.67 -15.54
N VAL A 204 -7.80 -14.65 -16.40
CA VAL A 204 -7.86 -14.43 -17.85
C VAL A 204 -9.30 -14.23 -18.31
N ILE A 205 -9.65 -13.04 -18.76
CA ILE A 205 -11.05 -12.68 -19.11
C ILE A 205 -11.60 -13.55 -20.24
N THR A 206 -10.83 -13.80 -21.30
CA THR A 206 -11.28 -14.68 -22.40
C THR A 206 -11.61 -16.09 -21.92
N GLU A 207 -10.83 -16.64 -20.99
CA GLU A 207 -11.07 -17.97 -20.43
C GLU A 207 -12.24 -17.97 -19.45
N MET A 208 -12.37 -16.92 -18.64
CA MET A 208 -13.51 -16.77 -17.72
C MET A 208 -14.84 -16.64 -18.47
N LYS A 209 -14.84 -16.08 -19.68
CA LYS A 209 -16.01 -16.06 -20.57
C LYS A 209 -16.28 -17.43 -21.20
N ALA A 210 -15.24 -18.11 -21.66
CA ALA A 210 -15.36 -19.39 -22.34
C ALA A 210 -15.72 -20.54 -21.39
N ASN A 211 -15.29 -20.48 -20.12
CA ASN A 211 -15.51 -21.54 -19.15
C ASN A 211 -15.96 -20.96 -17.78
N PRO A 212 -17.28 -20.89 -17.52
CA PRO A 212 -17.84 -20.38 -16.27
C PRO A 212 -17.37 -21.13 -15.02
N ALA A 213 -16.99 -22.40 -15.17
CA ALA A 213 -16.63 -23.30 -14.07
C ALA A 213 -15.14 -23.28 -13.68
N MET A 214 -14.28 -22.54 -14.40
CA MET A 214 -12.84 -22.55 -14.09
C MET A 214 -12.57 -21.81 -12.77
N THR A 215 -12.15 -22.58 -11.76
CA THR A 215 -11.57 -22.08 -10.52
C THR A 215 -10.15 -21.64 -10.76
N PHE A 216 -9.84 -20.41 -10.33
CA PHE A 216 -8.49 -19.86 -10.14
C PHE A 216 -7.47 -20.93 -9.75
N GLN A 217 -6.36 -21.00 -10.49
CA GLN A 217 -5.13 -21.66 -10.07
C GLN A 217 -4.14 -20.61 -9.55
#